data_AF-A0A6P0L8R7-F1
#
_entry.id   AF-A0A6P0L8R7-F1
#
_cell.length_a   1.000
_cell.length_b   1.000
_cell.length_c   1.000
_cell.angle_alpha   90.00
_cell.angle_beta   90.00
_cell.angle_gamma   90.00
#
_symmetry.space_group_name_H-M   'P 1'
#
loop_
_entity.id
_entity.type
_entity.pdbx_description
1 polymer ?
#
loop_
_entity_poly.entity_id
_entity_poly.type
_entity_poly.pdbx_seq_one_letter_code
_entity_poly.pdbx_strand_id
1 'polypeptide(L)' 'MQLADVETSMQKAVEATQRAFNTIRTGRASTSLLDRVMVEYYGTPTPLKSLANINTPDAS' A
#
# COMPACT_ATOMS: atom_id res chain seq x y z
N MET A 1 17.17 -18.39 -25.01
CA MET A 1 16.56 -17.56 -23.95
C MET A 1 15.11 -17.38 -24.33
N GLN A 2 14.19 -18.02 -23.60
CA GLN A 2 12.78 -18.06 -23.96
C GLN A 2 12.16 -16.68 -23.68
N LEU A 3 11.42 -16.13 -24.65
CA LEU A 3 10.77 -14.81 -24.54
C LEU A 3 9.90 -14.68 -23.28
N ALA A 4 9.28 -15.78 -22.84
CA ALA A 4 8.46 -15.85 -21.64
C ALA A 4 9.24 -15.52 -20.34
N ASP A 5 10.52 -15.92 -20.24
CA ASP A 5 11.35 -15.62 -19.08
C ASP A 5 11.71 -14.13 -19.01
N VAL A 6 11.93 -13.52 -20.17
CA VAL A 6 12.23 -12.09 -20.32
C VAL A 6 11.00 -11.27 -19.95
N GLU A 7 9.83 -11.66 -20.46
CA GLU A 7 8.55 -11.02 -20.14
C GLU A 7 8.24 -11.09 -18.63
N THR A 8 8.46 -12.24 -18.01
CA THR A 8 8.30 -12.42 -16.55
C THR A 8 9.28 -11.54 -15.76
N SER A 9 10.51 -11.41 -16.23
CA SER A 9 11.52 -10.57 -15.59
C SER A 9 11.20 -9.08 -15.71
N MET A 10 10.69 -8.66 -16.88
CA MET A 10 10.20 -7.29 -17.09
C MET A 10 9.00 -6.98 -16.20
N GLN A 11 8.04 -7.91 -16.09
CA GLN A 11 6.87 -7.74 -15.22
C GLN A 11 7.28 -7.58 -13.75
N LYS A 12 8.23 -8.39 -13.27
CA LYS A 12 8.78 -8.26 -11.91
C LYS A 12 9.45 -6.91 -11.65
N ALA A 13 10.17 -6.38 -12.64
CA ALA A 13 10.80 -5.06 -12.54
C ALA A 13 9.76 -3.94 -12.42
N VAL A 14 8.68 -4.02 -13.20
CA VAL A 14 7.54 -3.08 -13.13
C VAL A 14 6.88 -3.17 -11.75
N GLU A 15 6.60 -4.37 -11.24
CA GLU A 15 6.00 -4.57 -9.92
C GLU A 15 6.90 -4.07 -8.78
N ALA A 16 8.21 -4.30 -8.86
CA ALA A 16 9.17 -3.76 -7.90
C ALA A 16 9.16 -2.22 -7.89
N THR A 17 9.09 -1.61 -9.07
CA THR A 17 9.03 -0.16 -9.23
C THR A 17 7.73 0.42 -8.66
N GLN A 18 6.59 -0.23 -8.93
CA GLN A 18 5.29 0.17 -8.37
C GLN A 18 5.29 0.09 -6.84
N ARG A 19 5.86 -0.98 -6.26
CA ARG A 19 6.01 -1.13 -4.80
C ARG A 19 6.87 -0.03 -4.21
N ALA A 20 7.99 0.32 -4.86
CA ALA A 20 8.85 1.41 -4.43
C ALA A 20 8.08 2.75 -4.44
N PHE A 21 7.35 3.06 -5.51
CA PHE A 21 6.54 4.28 -5.58
C PHE A 21 5.43 4.34 -4.52
N ASN A 22 4.78 3.23 -4.20
CA ASN A 22 3.78 3.18 -3.13
C ASN A 22 4.36 3.46 -1.74
N THR A 23 5.66 3.22 -1.54
CA THR A 23 6.35 3.54 -0.28
C THR A 23 6.89 4.97 -0.22
N ILE A 24 6.97 5.68 -1.36
CA ILE A 24 7.45 7.06 -1.40
C ILE A 24 6.32 7.99 -0.91
N ARG A 25 6.58 8.69 0.20
CA ARG A 25 5.73 9.76 0.73
C ARG A 25 5.75 10.95 -0.24
N THR A 26 4.84 10.97 -1.21
CA THR A 26 4.70 12.06 -2.19
C THR A 26 3.84 13.23 -1.71
N GLY A 27 3.53 13.31 -0.41
CA GLY A 27 2.65 14.35 0.15
C GLY A 27 1.16 14.17 -0.16
N ARG A 28 0.81 13.22 -1.04
CA ARG A 28 -0.58 12.77 -1.22
C ARG A 28 -1.01 11.96 -0.01
N ALA A 29 -2.13 12.35 0.60
CA ALA A 29 -2.73 11.59 1.68
C ALA A 29 -3.09 10.19 1.15
N SER A 30 -2.42 9.16 1.67
CA SER A 30 -2.65 7.76 1.30
C SER A 30 -3.17 7.02 2.52
N THR A 31 -4.37 6.43 2.40
CA THR A 31 -5.00 5.60 3.42
C THR A 31 -4.13 4.39 3.79
N SER A 32 -3.25 3.96 2.88
CA SER A 32 -2.30 2.86 3.08
C SER A 32 -1.30 3.11 4.22
N LEU A 33 -1.08 4.37 4.60
CA LEU A 33 -0.21 4.71 5.73
C LEU A 33 -0.81 4.29 7.08
N LEU A 34 -2.14 4.26 7.17
CA LEU A 34 -2.87 3.91 8.39
C LEU A 34 -3.12 2.40 8.50
N ASP A 35 -2.84 1.61 7.46
CA ASP A 35 -3.00 0.15 7.45
C ASP A 35 -2.12 -0.56 8.50
N ARG A 36 -1.02 0.07 8.94
CA ARG A 36 -0.13 -0.47 9.99
C ARG A 36 -0.50 -0.03 11.40
N VAL A 37 -1.53 0.80 11.57
CA VAL A 37 -1.93 1.31 12.87
C VAL A 37 -2.91 0.34 13.51
N MET A 38 -2.46 -0.30 14.58
CA MET A 38 -3.28 -1.16 15.44
C MET A 38 -3.79 -0.32 16.60
N VAL A 39 -5.11 -0.38 16.84
CA VAL A 39 -5.75 0.29 17.97
C VAL A 39 -6.32 -0.77 18.90
N GLU A 40 -6.12 -0.58 20.19
CA GLU A 40 -6.66 -1.46 21.21
C GLU A 40 -8.16 -1.17 21.37
N TYR A 41 -8.99 -2.08 20.84
CA TYR A 41 -10.44 -2.00 20.95
C TYR A 41 -10.90 -3.07 21.94
N TYR A 42 -11.37 -2.62 23.11
CA TYR A 42 -11.78 -3.49 24.23
C TYR A 42 -10.74 -4.59 24.57
N GLY A 43 -9.46 -4.23 24.64
CA GLY A 43 -8.37 -5.15 25.01
C GLY A 43 -7.89 -6.08 23.90
N THR A 44 -8.37 -5.90 22.66
CA THR A 44 -7.88 -6.63 21.49
C THR A 44 -7.23 -5.67 20.48
N PRO A 45 -6.02 -5.97 19.98
CA PRO A 45 -5.38 -5.14 18.96
C PRO A 45 -6.13 -5.33 17.64
N THR A 46 -6.89 -4.31 17.24
CA THR A 46 -7.71 -4.33 16.02
C THR A 46 -7.14 -3.33 15.01
N PRO A 47 -7.07 -3.67 13.71
CA PRO A 47 -6.66 -2.72 12.68
C PRO A 47 -7.61 -1.52 12.63
N LEU A 48 -7.07 -0.30 12.62
CA LEU A 48 -7.87 0.94 12.58
C LEU A 48 -8.82 0.98 11.36
N LYS A 49 -8.40 0.40 10.22
CA LYS A 49 -9.18 0.26 8.98
C LYS A 49 -10.49 -0.51 9.16
N SER A 50 -10.55 -1.45 10.11
CA SER A 50 -11.73 -2.27 10.37
C SER A 50 -12.72 -1.58 11.31
N LEU A 51 -12.28 -0.56 12.04
CA LEU A 51 -13.08 0.19 13.01
C LEU A 51 -13.65 1.49 12.44
N ALA A 52 -13.00 2.08 11.44
CA ALA A 52 -13.39 3.35 10.86
C ALA A 52 -13.24 3.35 9.33
N ASN A 53 -14.16 4.02 8.64
CA ASN A 53 -14.02 4.26 7.20
C ASN A 53 -13.01 5.40 6.98
N ILE A 54 -11.80 5.04 6.55
CA ILE A 54 -10.72 5.99 6.31
C ILE A 54 -10.86 6.51 4.87
N ASN A 55 -11.39 7.71 4.74
CA ASN A 55 -11.39 8.42 3.47
C ASN A 55 -10.25 9.43 3.47
N THR A 56 -9.47 9.48 2.39
CA THR A 56 -8.56 10.60 2.10
C THR A 56 -9.33 11.62 1.29
N PRO A 57 -9.84 12.71 1.90
CA PRO A 57 -10.44 13.79 1.12
C PRO A 57 -9.36 14.37 0.21
N ASP A 58 -9.75 14.66 -1.04
CA ASP A 58 -8.90 14.90 -2.20
C ASP A 58 -7.58 15.64 -1.96
N ALA A 59 -6.50 15.12 -2.57
CA ALA A 59 -5.33 15.92 -2.91
C ALA A 59 -5.55 16.51 -4.31
N SER A 60 -6.31 17.61 -4.37
CA SER A 60 -6.32 18.50 -5.55
C SER A 60 -4.90 18.81 -6.01
#